data_AF-A0A8H9CJ64-F1
#
_entry.id   AF-A0A8H9CJ64-F1
#
_cell.length_a   1.000
_cell.length_b   1.000
_cell.length_c   1.000
_cell.angle_alpha   90.00
_cell.angle_beta   90.00
_cell.angle_gamma   90.00
#
_symmetry.space_group_name_H-M   'P 1'
#
loop_
_entity.id
_entity.type
_entity.pdbx_description
1 polymer ?
#
loop_
_entity_poly.entity_id
_entity_poly.type
_entity_poly.pdbx_seq_one_letter_code
_entity_poly.pdbx_strand_id
1 'polypeptide(L)' 'MPIPPPPSTFRCTDCGWRRTVIPRSDALILGVDWFEHCPQCGSQTLQWRPASATETFKARLQQLLGGRH' A
#
# COMPACT_ATOMS: atom_id res chain seq x y z
N MET A 1 -5.06 -21.96 2.97
CA MET A 1 -4.11 -21.13 3.74
C MET A 1 -4.29 -19.69 3.29
N PRO A 2 -4.10 -18.68 4.15
CA PRO A 2 -4.11 -17.29 3.71
C PRO A 2 -2.93 -17.04 2.75
N ILE A 3 -3.21 -16.52 1.56
CA ILE A 3 -2.18 -16.21 0.55
C ILE A 3 -2.07 -14.69 0.45
N PRO A 4 -0.98 -14.06 0.95
CA PRO A 4 -0.85 -12.62 0.86
C PRO A 4 -0.76 -12.16 -0.61
N PRO A 5 -1.63 -11.23 -1.06
CA PRO A 5 -1.59 -10.71 -2.42
C PRO A 5 -0.30 -9.89 -2.67
N PRO A 6 0.05 -9.66 -3.94
CA PRO A 6 1.29 -8.97 -4.27
C PRO A 6 1.34 -7.54 -3.71
N PRO A 7 2.53 -7.08 -3.26
CA PRO A 7 2.76 -5.69 -2.87
C PRO A 7 2.18 -4.71 -3.89
N SER A 8 1.49 -3.69 -3.37
CA SER A 8 0.70 -2.76 -4.18
C SER A 8 1.07 -1.32 -3.85
N THR A 9 1.11 -0.46 -4.86
CA THR A 9 1.31 1.00 -4.70
C THR A 9 0.04 1.72 -5.13
N PHE A 10 -0.56 2.45 -4.19
CA PHE A 10 -1.62 3.42 -4.45
C PHE A 10 -1.02 4.80 -4.70
N ARG A 11 -1.58 5.55 -5.66
CA ARG A 11 -1.20 6.93 -5.96
C ARG A 11 -2.45 7.76 -6.28
N CYS A 12 -2.62 8.89 -5.60
CA CYS A 12 -3.62 9.89 -5.96
C CYS A 12 -3.10 10.78 -7.10
N THR A 13 -3.92 11.03 -8.11
CA THR A 13 -3.58 11.95 -9.20
C THR A 13 -3.61 13.42 -8.79
N ASP A 14 -4.48 13.77 -7.83
CA ASP A 14 -4.86 15.16 -7.55
C ASP A 14 -3.92 15.83 -6.54
N CYS A 15 -3.59 15.13 -5.45
CA CYS A 15 -2.66 15.63 -4.43
C CYS A 15 -1.26 14.98 -4.50
N GLY A 16 -1.05 14.02 -5.40
CA GLY A 16 0.21 13.29 -5.51
C GLY A 16 0.52 12.30 -4.39
N TRP A 17 -0.37 12.13 -3.39
CA TRP A 17 -0.22 11.16 -2.30
C TRP A 17 0.11 9.77 -2.82
N ARG A 18 1.01 9.06 -2.15
CA ARG A 18 1.45 7.72 -2.54
C ARG A 18 1.70 6.85 -1.32
N ARG A 19 1.19 5.62 -1.35
CA ARG A 19 1.43 4.59 -0.32
C ARG A 19 1.71 3.25 -0.98
N THR A 20 2.81 2.61 -0.58
CA THR A 20 3.09 1.22 -0.93
C THR A 20 2.71 0.35 0.26
N VAL A 21 1.86 -0.65 0.02
CA VAL A 21 1.41 -1.64 1.01
C VAL A 21 2.04 -3.00 0.71
N ILE A 22 2.30 -3.76 1.77
CA ILE A 22 2.69 -5.17 1.68
C ILE A 22 1.72 -5.92 2.60
N PRO A 23 0.61 -6.45 2.05
CA PRO A 23 -0.35 -7.22 2.81
C PRO A 23 0.32 -8.44 3.46
N ARG A 24 -0.01 -8.70 4.72
CA ARG A 24 0.46 -9.90 5.45
C ARG A 24 -0.49 -11.10 5.31
N SER A 25 -1.74 -10.84 4.92
CA SER A 25 -2.78 -11.84 4.64
C SER A 25 -3.57 -11.44 3.39
N ASP A 26 -4.35 -12.38 2.88
CA ASP A 26 -5.49 -12.19 1.99
C ASP A 26 -6.61 -11.31 2.58
N ALA A 27 -6.80 -11.33 3.90
CA ALA A 27 -7.67 -10.41 4.62
C ALA A 27 -7.08 -8.98 4.61
N LEU A 28 -7.48 -8.17 3.61
CA LEU A 28 -7.10 -6.77 3.48
C LEU A 28 -7.97 -5.85 4.35
N ILE A 29 -7.35 -4.91 5.07
CA ILE A 29 -8.07 -3.91 5.89
C ILE A 29 -8.23 -2.60 5.10
N LEU A 30 -9.48 -2.11 5.00
CA LEU A 30 -9.78 -0.79 4.43
C LEU A 30 -9.11 0.33 5.24
N GLY A 31 -8.43 1.25 4.55
CA GLY A 31 -7.64 2.33 5.15
C GLY A 31 -6.24 1.93 5.62
N VAL A 32 -5.85 0.65 5.52
CA VAL A 32 -4.52 0.14 5.93
C VAL A 32 -3.83 -0.58 4.77
N ASP A 33 -4.43 -1.66 4.27
CA ASP A 33 -3.92 -2.46 3.14
C ASP A 33 -4.64 -2.11 1.83
N TRP A 34 -5.89 -1.66 1.89
CA TRP A 34 -6.67 -1.24 0.73
C TRP A 34 -7.19 0.19 0.90
N PHE A 35 -7.15 0.98 -0.17
CA PHE A 35 -7.62 2.36 -0.19
C PHE A 35 -8.57 2.55 -1.37
N GLU A 36 -9.81 2.93 -1.08
CA GLU A 36 -10.81 3.31 -2.10
C GLU A 36 -10.73 4.81 -2.42
N HIS A 37 -10.34 5.60 -1.42
CA HIS A 37 -10.25 7.05 -1.45
C HIS A 37 -8.86 7.50 -1.02
N CYS A 38 -8.41 8.65 -1.50
CA CYS A 38 -7.19 9.25 -0.99
C CYS A 38 -7.40 9.75 0.46
N PRO A 39 -6.65 9.24 1.46
CA PRO A 39 -6.83 9.66 2.85
C PRO A 39 -6.36 11.09 3.15
N GLN A 40 -5.69 11.76 2.19
CA GLN A 40 -5.18 13.12 2.34
C GLN A 40 -6.14 14.19 1.78
N CYS A 41 -6.82 13.92 0.67
CA CYS A 41 -7.72 14.89 0.02
C CYS A 41 -9.16 14.40 -0.20
N GLY A 42 -9.48 13.15 0.16
CA GLY A 42 -10.80 12.56 -0.04
C GLY A 42 -11.16 12.19 -1.49
N SER A 43 -10.28 12.46 -2.47
CA SER A 43 -10.61 12.16 -3.88
C SER A 43 -10.71 10.66 -4.16
N GLN A 44 -11.66 10.30 -5.02
CA GLN A 44 -11.92 8.94 -5.51
C GLN A 44 -10.94 8.53 -6.65
N THR A 45 -10.18 9.49 -7.19
CA THR A 45 -9.19 9.32 -8.27
C THR A 45 -7.88 8.71 -7.75
N LEU A 46 -7.96 7.46 -7.28
CA LEU A 46 -6.82 6.71 -6.77
C LEU A 46 -6.38 5.63 -7.76
N GLN A 47 -5.18 5.78 -8.32
CA GLN A 47 -4.56 4.76 -9.16
C GLN A 47 -3.95 3.66 -8.28
N TRP A 48 -4.39 2.43 -8.49
CA TRP A 48 -3.76 1.22 -7.95
C TRP A 48 -2.85 0.60 -9.01
N ARG A 49 -1.68 0.12 -8.60
CA ARG A 49 -0.76 -0.68 -9.42
C ARG A 49 0.02 -1.68 -8.55
N PRO A 50 0.49 -2.80 -9.11
CA PRO A 50 1.50 -3.62 -8.44
C PRO A 50 2.76 -2.78 -8.14
N ALA A 51 3.33 -2.96 -6.95
CA ALA A 51 4.55 -2.28 -6.57
C ALA A 51 5.74 -2.89 -7.33
N SER A 52 6.67 -2.04 -7.78
CA SER A 52 7.90 -2.53 -8.44
C SER A 52 8.80 -3.29 -7.45
N ALA A 53 9.79 -4.02 -7.97
CA ALA A 53 10.73 -4.77 -7.13
C ALA A 53 11.49 -3.87 -6.14
N THR A 54 11.87 -2.65 -6.56
CA THR A 54 12.53 -1.66 -5.69
C THR A 54 11.60 -1.07 -4.64
N GLU A 55 10.32 -0.86 -4.98
CA GLU A 55 9.28 -0.40 -4.04
C GLU A 55 8.96 -1.47 -3.00
N THR A 56 8.86 -2.73 -3.44
CA THR A 56 8.71 -3.90 -2.58
C THR A 56 9.91 -4.07 -1.66
N PHE A 57 11.13 -4.00 -2.19
CA PHE A 57 12.35 -4.11 -1.39
C PHE A 57 12.43 -2.99 -0.34
N LYS A 58 12.17 -1.73 -0.72
CA LYS A 58 12.13 -0.61 0.21
C LYS A 58 11.08 -0.80 1.30
N ALA A 59 9.86 -1.19 0.95
CA ALA A 59 8.79 -1.38 1.93
C ALA A 59 9.05 -2.59 2.86
N ARG A 60 9.64 -3.69 2.36
CA ARG A 60 10.11 -4.80 3.22
C ARG A 60 11.24 -4.35 4.14
N LEU A 61 12.21 -3.61 3.63
CA LEU A 61 13.31 -3.06 4.43
C LEU A 61 12.76 -2.13 5.53
N GLN A 62 11.76 -1.30 5.22
CA GLN A 62 11.06 -0.46 6.21
C GLN A 62 10.26 -1.28 7.23
N GLN A 63 9.66 -2.41 6.86
CA GLN A 63 9.01 -3.32 7.81
C GLN A 63 10.01 -4.04 8.72
N LEU A 64 11.22 -4.36 8.23
CA LEU A 64 12.28 -5.00 9.01
C LEU A 64 13.00 -4.01 9.94
N LEU A 65 13.35 -2.83 9.44
CA LEU A 65 14.01 -1.75 10.20
C LEU A 65 13.04 -1.02 11.15
N GLY A 66 11.79 -0.87 10.74
CA GLY A 66 10.72 -0.24 11.50
C GLY A 66 9.95 -1.21 12.41
N GLY A 67 10.58 -2.31 12.83
CA GLY A 67 9.99 -3.29 13.74
C GLY A 67 9.81 -2.76 15.16
N ARG A 68 8.82 -1.88 15.38
CA ARG A 68 8.30 -1.49 16.71
C ARG A 68 6.85 -1.02 16.62
N HIS A 69 6.01 -1.63 17.45
CA HIS A 69 4.56 -1.45 17.63
C HIS A 69 3.68 -1.96 16.48
#